data_AF-A0A6I5X0C3-F1
#
_entry.id   AF-A0A6I5X0C3-F1
#
_cell.length_a   1.000
_cell.length_b   1.000
_cell.length_c   1.000
_cell.angle_alpha   90.00
_cell.angle_beta   90.00
_cell.angle_gamma   90.00
#
_symmetry.space_group_name_H-M   'P 1'
#
loop_
_entity.id
_entity.type
_entity.pdbx_description
1 polymer ?
#
loop_
_entity_poly.entity_id
_entity_poly.type
_entity_poly.pdbx_seq_one_letter_code
_entity_poly.pdbx_strand_id
1 'polypeptide(L)'
;MPAEPAPLSEADLARLDVLDACYDEHAAILEDEDSTDEAVQGAEESIERIEAEIQDIRNRPPVLAPELMGEAGMILTLGRDGTPVLQPTYYAERQPGADDRRDDTIEVVSGEGADGSRRSTLSKRLVDELAMQRRDVLALHVMSDPGFALGLLVFSLADAETIDWRSKTATTLRGGVPSSRSPR
;
A
#
# COMPACT_ATOMS: atom_id res chain seq x y z
N MET A 1 2.56 -4.30 4.88
CA MET A 1 2.67 -5.21 6.05
C MET A 1 3.14 -4.36 7.21
N PRO A 2 2.53 -4.41 8.41
CA PRO A 2 3.15 -3.79 9.57
C PRO A 2 4.40 -4.61 9.91
N ALA A 3 5.58 -4.12 9.56
CA ALA A 3 6.84 -4.66 10.04
C ALA A 3 7.18 -3.90 11.31
N GLU A 4 7.30 -4.62 12.43
CA GLU A 4 7.66 -3.98 13.69
C GLU A 4 9.08 -3.39 13.58
N PRO A 5 9.31 -2.17 14.10
CA PRO A 5 10.64 -1.59 14.13
C PRO A 5 11.58 -2.49 14.93
N ALA A 6 12.85 -2.55 14.53
CA ALA A 6 13.84 -3.33 15.29
C ALA A 6 13.86 -2.87 16.76
N PRO A 7 13.93 -3.81 17.72
CA PRO A 7 14.05 -3.44 19.13
C PRO A 7 15.29 -2.56 19.33
N LEU A 8 15.16 -1.56 20.21
CA LEU A 8 16.27 -0.69 20.60
C LEU A 8 17.40 -1.54 21.18
N SER A 9 18.63 -1.28 20.75
CA SER A 9 19.77 -1.96 21.34
C SER A 9 20.02 -1.41 22.76
N GLU A 10 20.71 -2.17 23.59
CA GLU A 10 21.09 -1.74 24.94
C GLU A 10 21.92 -0.45 24.93
N ALA A 11 22.75 -0.26 23.89
CA ALA A 11 23.51 0.97 23.68
C ALA A 11 22.61 2.16 23.30
N ASP A 12 21.57 1.94 22.50
CA ASP A 12 20.61 2.98 22.11
C ASP A 12 19.78 3.43 23.32
N LEU A 13 19.36 2.49 24.16
CA LEU A 13 18.65 2.78 25.42
C LEU A 13 19.53 3.60 26.38
N ALA A 14 20.79 3.19 26.59
CA ALA A 14 21.73 3.93 27.42
C ALA A 14 22.01 5.34 26.87
N ARG A 15 22.00 5.52 25.53
CA ARG A 15 22.15 6.83 24.91
C ARG A 15 20.92 7.71 25.12
N LEU A 16 19.72 7.14 25.02
CA LEU A 16 18.47 7.84 25.33
C LEU A 16 18.42 8.30 26.78
N ASP A 17 18.82 7.45 27.74
CA ASP A 17 18.86 7.82 29.16
C ASP A 17 19.78 9.04 29.42
N VAL A 18 20.91 9.11 28.71
CA VAL A 18 21.84 10.26 28.79
C VAL A 18 21.23 11.51 28.14
N LEU A 19 20.53 11.36 27.02
CA LEU A 19 19.87 12.47 26.33
C LEU A 19 18.71 13.03 27.15
N ASP A 20 17.93 12.18 27.81
CA ASP A 20 16.84 12.57 28.70
C ASP A 20 17.38 13.38 29.91
N ALA A 21 18.47 12.92 30.54
CA ALA A 21 19.11 13.69 31.62
C ALA A 21 19.63 15.06 31.15
N CYS A 22 20.18 15.13 29.93
CA CYS A 22 20.66 16.39 29.34
C CYS A 22 19.50 17.33 28.97
N TYR A 23 18.37 16.79 28.53
CA TYR A 23 17.15 17.55 28.29
C TYR A 23 16.63 18.19 29.58
N ASP A 24 16.56 17.43 30.68
CA ASP A 24 16.11 17.93 31.98
C ASP A 24 16.99 19.08 32.49
N GLU A 25 18.32 18.99 32.30
CA GLU A 25 19.25 20.07 32.64
C GLU A 25 18.97 21.36 31.85
N HIS A 26 18.70 21.26 30.55
CA HIS A 26 18.38 22.41 29.71
C HIS A 26 16.97 22.95 29.96
N ALA A 27 16.01 22.10 30.27
CA ALA A 27 14.66 22.50 30.64
C ALA A 27 14.66 23.32 31.94
N ALA A 28 15.48 22.95 32.93
CA ALA A 28 15.64 23.72 34.16
C ALA A 28 16.14 25.16 33.92
N ILE A 29 16.97 25.37 32.90
CA ILE A 29 17.45 26.72 32.52
C ILE A 29 16.29 27.56 31.94
N LEU A 30 15.38 26.94 31.19
CA LEU A 30 14.21 27.62 30.61
C LEU A 30 13.14 27.94 31.66
N GLU A 31 13.02 27.11 32.70
CA GLU A 31 12.10 27.35 33.82
C GLU A 31 12.61 28.39 34.82
N ASP A 32 13.91 28.67 34.82
CA ASP A 32 14.51 29.67 35.70
C ASP A 32 14.26 31.10 35.17
N GLU A 33 13.43 31.86 35.89
CA GLU A 33 13.08 33.25 35.57
C GLU A 33 14.28 34.21 35.67
N ASP A 34 15.36 33.80 36.37
CA ASP A 34 16.60 34.58 36.51
C ASP A 34 17.63 34.28 35.41
N SER A 35 17.34 33.35 34.49
CA SER A 35 18.21 33.04 33.34
C SER A 35 18.37 34.23 32.40
N THR A 36 19.56 34.38 31.83
CA THR A 36 19.81 35.40 30.80
C THR A 36 19.22 34.97 29.47
N ASP A 37 18.82 35.94 28.62
CA ASP A 37 18.33 35.67 27.26
C ASP A 37 19.30 34.78 26.45
N GLU A 38 20.62 34.95 26.63
CA GLU A 38 21.64 34.13 25.97
C GLU A 38 21.66 32.68 26.50
N ALA A 39 21.44 32.46 27.80
CA ALA A 39 21.34 31.14 28.39
C ALA A 39 20.06 30.41 27.96
N VAL A 40 18.93 31.14 27.89
CA VAL A 40 17.65 30.66 27.36
C VAL A 40 17.81 30.20 25.91
N GLN A 41 18.35 31.07 25.05
CA GLN A 41 18.56 30.73 23.64
C GLN A 41 19.50 29.53 23.46
N GLY A 42 20.59 29.46 24.22
CA GLY A 42 21.51 28.31 24.17
C GLY A 42 20.89 27.00 24.65
N ALA A 43 19.96 27.06 25.60
CA ALA A 43 19.18 25.92 26.07
C ALA A 43 18.17 25.45 25.01
N GLU A 44 17.45 26.37 24.35
CA GLU A 44 16.53 26.06 23.25
C GLU A 44 17.26 25.36 22.09
N GLU A 45 18.39 25.90 21.62
CA GLU A 45 19.20 25.30 20.55
C GLU A 45 19.75 23.91 20.95
N SER A 46 19.98 23.69 22.23
CA SER A 46 20.46 22.40 22.73
C SER A 46 19.35 21.38 22.84
N ILE A 47 18.15 21.79 23.25
CA ILE A 47 16.96 20.97 23.26
C ILE A 47 16.58 20.54 21.84
N GLU A 48 16.56 21.45 20.86
CA GLU A 48 16.26 21.11 19.47
C GLU A 48 17.23 20.02 18.93
N ARG A 49 18.51 20.14 19.28
CA ARG A 49 19.54 19.17 18.89
C ARG A 49 19.33 17.80 19.56
N ILE A 50 18.98 17.80 20.85
CA ILE A 50 18.69 16.58 21.62
C ILE A 50 17.45 15.89 21.05
N GLU A 51 16.38 16.63 20.77
CA GLU A 51 15.16 16.10 20.17
C GLU A 51 15.42 15.48 18.79
N ALA A 52 16.24 16.13 17.97
CA ALA A 52 16.65 15.59 16.68
C ALA A 52 17.43 14.28 16.82
N GLU A 53 18.35 14.18 17.79
CA GLU A 53 19.12 12.95 18.06
C GLU A 53 18.23 11.83 18.60
N ILE A 54 17.33 12.13 19.53
CA ILE A 54 16.33 11.18 20.03
C ILE A 54 15.47 10.65 18.89
N GLN A 55 15.05 11.53 17.97
CA GLN A 55 14.25 11.15 16.82
C GLN A 55 15.02 10.26 15.84
N ASP A 56 16.32 10.51 15.62
CA ASP A 56 17.18 9.67 14.78
C ASP A 56 17.33 8.26 15.36
N ILE A 57 17.58 8.15 16.66
CA ILE A 57 17.67 6.85 17.37
C ILE A 57 16.34 6.09 17.27
N ARG A 58 15.20 6.79 17.36
CA ARG A 58 13.85 6.18 17.30
C ARG A 58 13.38 5.85 15.88
N ASN A 59 13.86 6.55 14.85
CA ASN A 59 13.52 6.34 13.44
C ASN A 59 14.26 5.14 12.82
N ARG A 60 14.36 4.02 13.54
CA ARG A 60 15.05 2.83 13.03
C ARG A 60 14.23 2.16 11.93
N PRO A 61 14.83 1.87 10.75
CA PRO A 61 14.11 1.21 9.67
C PRO A 61 13.63 -0.18 10.12
N PRO A 62 12.39 -0.57 9.76
CA PRO A 62 11.84 -1.86 10.14
C PRO A 62 12.65 -2.99 9.51
N VAL A 63 12.93 -4.03 10.30
CA VAL A 63 13.70 -5.18 9.84
C VAL A 63 12.75 -6.21 9.23
N LEU A 64 12.92 -6.50 7.95
CA LEU A 64 12.22 -7.59 7.28
C LEU A 64 12.95 -8.90 7.53
N ALA A 65 12.20 -9.97 7.80
CA ALA A 65 12.75 -11.32 7.78
C ALA A 65 13.34 -11.63 6.39
N PRO A 66 14.46 -12.38 6.30
CA PRO A 66 15.13 -12.66 5.02
C PRO A 66 14.22 -13.38 4.02
N GLU A 67 13.24 -14.14 4.53
CA GLU A 67 12.23 -14.84 3.72
C GLU A 67 11.24 -13.88 3.03
N LEU A 68 11.00 -12.71 3.63
CA LEU A 68 10.08 -11.68 3.12
C LEU A 68 10.79 -10.62 2.26
N MET A 69 12.13 -10.58 2.30
CA MET A 69 12.93 -9.57 1.61
C MET A 69 12.84 -9.67 0.08
N GLY A 70 12.55 -10.87 -0.46
CA GLY A 70 12.34 -11.08 -1.90
C GLY A 70 10.95 -10.68 -2.41
N GLU A 71 9.96 -10.62 -1.52
CA GLU A 71 8.56 -10.32 -1.85
C GLU A 71 8.15 -8.89 -1.43
N ALA A 72 8.96 -8.24 -0.59
CA ALA A 72 8.73 -6.89 -0.11
C ALA A 72 9.27 -5.82 -1.08
N GLY A 73 8.42 -4.89 -1.48
CA GLY A 73 8.75 -3.67 -2.21
C GLY A 73 8.40 -2.40 -1.41
N MET A 74 8.97 -1.27 -1.82
CA MET A 74 8.63 0.06 -1.30
C MET A 74 7.99 0.88 -2.42
N ILE A 75 7.08 1.79 -2.07
CA ILE A 75 6.45 2.67 -3.05
C ILE A 75 7.34 3.90 -3.25
N LEU A 76 7.75 4.15 -4.49
CA LEU A 76 8.34 5.42 -4.89
C LEU A 76 7.23 6.38 -5.34
N THR A 77 7.11 7.50 -4.65
CA THR A 77 6.17 8.57 -4.99
C THR A 77 6.91 9.77 -5.57
N LEU A 78 6.26 10.54 -6.44
CA LEU A 78 6.77 11.83 -6.90
C LEU A 78 6.09 12.92 -6.08
N GLY A 79 6.90 13.73 -5.41
CA GLY A 79 6.44 14.96 -4.76
C GLY A 79 5.84 15.93 -5.76
N ARG A 80 5.12 16.94 -5.27
CA ARG A 80 4.48 17.96 -6.11
C ARG A 80 5.49 18.82 -6.89
N ASP A 81 6.73 18.83 -6.42
CA ASP A 81 7.93 19.42 -7.00
C ASP A 81 8.65 18.50 -8.00
N GLY A 82 8.19 17.25 -8.16
CA GLY A 82 8.84 16.23 -9.00
C GLY A 82 9.98 15.49 -8.29
N THR A 83 10.22 15.74 -7.00
CA THR A 83 11.27 15.04 -6.25
C THR A 83 10.82 13.61 -5.95
N PRO A 84 11.62 12.58 -6.29
CA PRO A 84 11.30 11.19 -5.94
C PRO A 84 11.46 10.98 -4.43
N VAL A 85 10.39 10.53 -3.78
CA VAL A 85 10.33 10.22 -2.34
C VAL A 85 9.90 8.78 -2.16
N LEU A 86 10.77 7.98 -1.54
CA LEU A 86 10.50 6.60 -1.19
C LEU A 86 9.68 6.56 0.10
N GLN A 87 8.53 5.86 0.11
CA GLN A 87 7.74 5.69 1.32
C GLN A 87 8.42 4.72 2.29
N PRO A 88 8.47 5.00 3.60
CA PRO A 88 9.17 4.18 4.60
C PRO A 88 8.48 2.83 4.90
N THR A 89 7.37 2.52 4.23
CA THR A 89 6.55 1.34 4.47
C THR A 89 6.86 0.24 3.45
N TYR A 90 7.07 -0.99 3.94
CA TYR A 90 7.19 -2.17 3.08
C TYR A 90 5.82 -2.79 2.74
N TYR A 91 5.65 -3.10 1.47
CA TYR A 91 4.48 -3.76 0.89
C TYR A 91 4.90 -5.10 0.31
N ALA A 92 4.12 -6.14 0.54
CA ALA A 92 4.31 -7.45 -0.09
C ALA A 92 3.06 -7.81 -0.89
N GLU A 93 3.21 -8.62 -1.94
CA GLU A 93 2.08 -9.11 -2.71
C GLU A 93 1.21 -10.01 -1.80
N ARG A 94 -0.04 -9.61 -1.58
CA ARG A 94 -0.98 -10.45 -0.82
C ARG A 94 -1.43 -11.58 -1.74
N GLN A 95 -0.99 -12.82 -1.48
CA GLN A 95 -1.58 -13.97 -2.15
C GLN A 95 -3.09 -13.99 -1.82
N PRO A 96 -3.98 -13.97 -2.83
CA PRO A 96 -5.41 -14.10 -2.59
C PRO A 96 -5.67 -15.50 -2.02
N GLY A 97 -6.00 -15.60 -0.72
CA GLY A 97 -6.36 -16.86 -0.05
C GLY A 97 -5.65 -17.20 1.26
N ALA A 98 -4.75 -16.34 1.76
CA ALA A 98 -4.03 -16.63 3.02
C ALA A 98 -4.86 -16.36 4.30
N ASP A 99 -5.86 -15.46 4.26
CA ASP A 99 -6.69 -15.11 5.43
C ASP A 99 -8.13 -15.67 5.40
N ASP A 100 -8.59 -16.22 4.27
CA ASP A 100 -9.97 -16.74 4.14
C ASP A 100 -10.10 -18.22 4.53
N ARG A 101 -9.12 -18.78 5.26
CA ARG A 101 -9.24 -20.14 5.84
C ARG A 101 -9.97 -20.15 7.18
N ARG A 102 -11.00 -19.32 7.33
CA ARG A 102 -12.08 -19.57 8.28
C ARG A 102 -13.37 -19.69 7.47
N ASP A 103 -13.71 -20.96 7.25
CA ASP A 103 -15.07 -21.45 7.03
C ASP A 103 -15.78 -20.97 5.75
N ASP A 104 -15.27 -21.37 4.60
CA ASP A 104 -16.14 -21.66 3.46
C ASP A 104 -15.50 -22.75 2.58
N THR A 105 -15.34 -23.94 3.15
CA THR A 105 -15.02 -25.13 2.35
C THR A 105 -16.31 -25.56 1.64
N ILE A 106 -16.53 -25.06 0.43
CA ILE A 106 -17.52 -25.62 -0.46
C ILE A 106 -17.01 -27.00 -0.88
N GLU A 107 -17.56 -28.04 -0.25
CA GLU A 107 -17.32 -29.43 -0.61
C GLU A 107 -17.95 -29.68 -1.99
N VAL A 108 -17.14 -29.57 -3.05
CA VAL A 108 -17.54 -29.98 -4.39
C VAL A 108 -17.59 -31.50 -4.40
N VAL A 109 -18.79 -32.06 -4.32
CA VAL A 109 -19.03 -33.49 -4.56
C VAL A 109 -18.67 -33.78 -6.02
N SER A 110 -17.42 -34.19 -6.23
CA SER A 110 -16.98 -34.75 -7.50
C SER A 110 -17.57 -36.14 -7.62
N GLY A 111 -18.54 -36.32 -8.52
CA GLY A 111 -18.95 -37.64 -8.95
C GLY A 111 -17.73 -38.38 -9.52
N GLU A 112 -17.41 -39.53 -8.94
CA GLU A 112 -16.28 -40.38 -9.30
C GLU A 112 -16.22 -40.64 -10.81
N GLY A 113 -15.07 -40.33 -11.43
CA GLY A 113 -14.79 -40.78 -12.79
C GLY A 113 -13.67 -40.05 -13.53
N ALA A 114 -12.46 -40.59 -13.38
CA ALA A 114 -11.35 -40.56 -14.35
C ALA A 114 -10.50 -39.27 -14.50
N ASP A 115 -9.29 -39.39 -13.94
CA ASP A 115 -7.98 -39.03 -14.46
C ASP A 115 -7.90 -38.37 -15.88
N GLY A 116 -7.15 -37.26 -15.94
CA GLY A 116 -6.73 -36.59 -17.17
C GLY A 116 -7.25 -35.15 -17.31
N SER A 117 -6.31 -34.20 -17.28
CA SER A 117 -6.51 -32.79 -17.67
C SER A 117 -7.02 -32.69 -19.12
N ARG A 118 -8.33 -32.81 -19.29
CA ARG A 118 -9.05 -32.26 -20.43
C ARG A 118 -9.80 -31.07 -19.87
N ARG A 119 -9.44 -29.86 -20.29
CA ARG A 119 -10.33 -28.71 -20.18
C ARG A 119 -11.69 -29.19 -20.66
N SER A 120 -12.63 -29.37 -19.73
CA SER A 120 -13.98 -29.81 -20.08
C SER A 120 -14.49 -28.78 -21.08
N THR A 121 -14.71 -29.21 -22.31
CA THR A 121 -15.32 -28.35 -23.31
C THR A 121 -16.77 -28.19 -22.84
N LEU A 122 -17.03 -27.11 -22.10
CA LEU A 122 -18.36 -26.77 -21.62
C LEU A 122 -19.33 -26.79 -22.81
N SER A 123 -20.52 -27.33 -22.59
CA SER A 123 -21.54 -27.32 -23.64
C SER A 123 -21.84 -25.86 -24.04
N LYS A 124 -22.11 -25.60 -25.32
CA LYS A 124 -22.39 -24.25 -25.81
C LYS A 124 -23.50 -23.57 -25.00
N ARG A 125 -24.53 -24.33 -24.64
CA ARG A 125 -25.62 -23.86 -23.78
C ARG A 125 -25.13 -23.42 -22.39
N LEU A 126 -24.27 -24.21 -21.76
CA LEU A 126 -23.71 -23.87 -20.45
C LEU A 126 -22.79 -22.65 -20.53
N VAL A 127 -22.04 -22.48 -21.63
CA VAL A 127 -21.24 -21.28 -21.89
C VAL A 127 -22.14 -20.04 -22.01
N ASP A 128 -23.25 -20.15 -22.76
CA ASP A 128 -24.20 -19.04 -22.93
C ASP A 128 -24.90 -18.68 -21.61
N GLU A 129 -25.34 -19.68 -20.83
CA GLU A 129 -25.95 -19.47 -19.51
C GLU A 129 -24.95 -18.82 -18.53
N LEU A 130 -23.69 -19.30 -18.50
CA LEU A 130 -22.64 -18.71 -17.66
C LEU A 130 -22.27 -17.30 -18.12
N ALA A 131 -22.28 -17.03 -19.42
CA ALA A 131 -22.05 -15.69 -19.96
C ALA A 131 -23.16 -14.73 -19.54
N MET A 132 -24.42 -15.15 -19.56
CA MET A 132 -25.55 -14.37 -19.03
C MET A 132 -25.40 -14.11 -17.53
N GLN A 133 -25.14 -15.14 -16.73
CA GLN A 133 -24.97 -14.99 -15.29
C GLN A 133 -23.83 -14.05 -14.91
N ARG A 134 -22.67 -14.19 -15.59
CA ARG A 134 -21.53 -13.28 -15.39
C ARG A 134 -21.90 -11.84 -15.76
N ARG A 135 -22.60 -11.64 -16.87
CA ARG A 135 -23.05 -10.31 -17.29
C ARG A 135 -24.00 -9.69 -16.26
N ASP A 136 -24.95 -10.45 -15.73
CA ASP A 136 -25.94 -9.93 -14.79
C ASP A 136 -25.31 -9.54 -13.45
N VAL A 137 -24.40 -10.37 -12.94
CA VAL A 137 -23.62 -10.06 -11.73
C VAL A 137 -22.75 -8.81 -11.94
N LEU A 138 -22.07 -8.71 -13.09
CA LEU A 138 -21.26 -7.54 -13.41
C LEU A 138 -22.12 -6.28 -13.53
N ALA A 139 -23.29 -6.35 -14.16
CA ALA A 139 -24.21 -5.23 -14.27
C ALA A 139 -24.66 -4.73 -12.89
N LEU A 140 -24.97 -5.64 -11.95
CA LEU A 140 -25.32 -5.29 -10.58
C LEU A 140 -24.20 -4.50 -9.89
N HIS A 141 -22.95 -4.95 -10.01
CA HIS A 141 -21.80 -4.27 -9.40
C HIS A 141 -21.53 -2.91 -10.05
N VAL A 142 -21.65 -2.80 -11.38
CA VAL A 142 -21.51 -1.50 -12.08
C VAL A 142 -22.57 -0.48 -11.61
N MET A 143 -23.78 -0.93 -11.29
CA MET A 143 -24.85 -0.06 -10.79
C MET A 143 -24.72 0.29 -9.30
N SER A 144 -24.21 -0.65 -8.48
CA SER A 144 -24.24 -0.55 -7.02
C SER A 144 -22.95 0.01 -6.42
N ASP A 145 -21.81 -0.17 -7.10
CA ASP A 145 -20.50 0.24 -6.63
C ASP A 145 -19.83 1.24 -7.60
N PRO A 146 -19.78 2.54 -7.25
CA PRO A 146 -19.13 3.55 -8.08
C PRO A 146 -17.61 3.36 -8.19
N GLY A 147 -16.95 2.74 -7.20
CA GLY A 147 -15.52 2.45 -7.23
C GLY A 147 -15.19 1.40 -8.27
N PHE A 148 -15.96 0.30 -8.29
CA PHE A 148 -15.85 -0.72 -9.33
C PHE A 148 -16.14 -0.17 -10.74
N ALA A 149 -17.17 0.67 -10.90
CA ALA A 149 -17.51 1.27 -12.18
C ALA A 149 -16.38 2.18 -12.73
N LEU A 150 -15.75 2.98 -11.86
CA LEU A 150 -14.60 3.80 -12.23
C LEU A 150 -13.38 2.95 -12.60
N GLY A 151 -13.10 1.89 -11.84
CA GLY A 151 -12.03 0.94 -12.17
C GLY A 151 -12.23 0.29 -13.54
N LEU A 152 -13.46 -0.16 -13.84
CA LEU A 152 -13.80 -0.73 -15.15
C LEU A 152 -13.66 0.30 -16.28
N LEU A 153 -14.04 1.56 -16.06
CA LEU A 153 -13.86 2.64 -17.03
C LEU A 153 -12.38 2.90 -17.33
N VAL A 154 -11.56 3.06 -16.28
CA VAL A 154 -10.11 3.31 -16.43
C VAL A 154 -9.44 2.14 -17.15
N PHE A 155 -9.77 0.90 -16.77
CA PHE A 155 -9.28 -0.28 -17.47
C PHE A 155 -9.67 -0.27 -18.96
N SER A 156 -10.92 0.08 -19.28
CA SER A 156 -11.37 0.13 -20.69
C SER A 156 -10.67 1.21 -21.52
N LEU A 157 -10.27 2.33 -20.90
CA LEU A 157 -9.51 3.40 -21.55
C LEU A 157 -8.05 2.98 -21.76
N ALA A 158 -7.42 2.39 -20.75
CA ALA A 158 -6.06 1.87 -20.84
C ALA A 158 -5.96 0.70 -21.85
N ASP A 159 -6.94 -0.20 -21.89
CA ASP A 159 -7.03 -1.27 -22.90
C ASP A 159 -7.09 -0.69 -24.31
N ALA A 160 -7.78 0.44 -24.52
CA ALA A 160 -7.86 1.08 -25.84
C ALA A 160 -6.54 1.72 -26.29
N GLU A 161 -5.75 2.29 -25.37
CA GLU A 161 -4.44 2.89 -25.67
C GLU A 161 -3.32 1.86 -25.85
N THR A 162 -3.46 0.67 -25.27
CA THR A 162 -2.43 -0.38 -25.28
C THR A 162 -2.53 -1.35 -26.47
N ILE A 163 -3.48 -1.15 -27.39
CA ILE A 163 -3.71 -2.07 -28.52
C ILE A 163 -2.59 -1.94 -29.57
N ASP A 164 -1.69 -2.92 -29.60
CA ASP A 164 -1.01 -3.33 -30.83
C ASP A 164 -2.06 -3.93 -31.80
N TRP A 165 -1.97 -3.62 -33.09
CA TRP A 165 -2.97 -3.97 -34.11
C TRP A 165 -3.22 -5.48 -34.28
N ARG A 166 -2.44 -6.33 -33.58
CA ARG A 166 -2.56 -7.80 -33.56
C ARG A 166 -3.27 -8.37 -32.33
N SER A 167 -3.52 -7.61 -31.26
CA SER A 167 -4.14 -8.15 -30.04
C SER A 167 -5.67 -8.20 -30.15
N LYS A 168 -6.26 -9.35 -29.80
CA LYS A 168 -7.71 -9.47 -29.60
C LYS A 168 -8.09 -8.65 -28.38
N THR A 169 -9.07 -7.78 -28.56
CA THR A 169 -9.56 -6.91 -27.49
C THR A 169 -10.14 -7.74 -26.34
N ALA A 170 -9.79 -7.38 -25.11
CA ALA A 170 -10.29 -8.06 -23.91
C ALA A 170 -11.78 -7.76 -23.63
N THR A 171 -12.31 -6.63 -24.12
CA THR A 171 -13.70 -6.22 -23.92
C THR A 171 -14.29 -5.52 -25.15
N THR A 172 -15.60 -5.63 -25.38
CA THR A 172 -16.30 -4.85 -26.41
C THR A 172 -16.77 -3.48 -25.91
N LEU A 173 -16.56 -3.17 -24.63
CA LEU A 173 -16.84 -1.86 -24.07
C LEU A 173 -15.81 -0.85 -24.58
N ARG A 174 -16.29 0.31 -25.05
CA ARG A 174 -15.45 1.40 -25.55
C ARG A 174 -15.82 2.70 -24.83
N GLY A 175 -14.81 3.39 -24.32
CA GLY A 175 -14.96 4.77 -23.88
C GLY A 175 -15.20 5.69 -25.07
N GLY A 176 -16.12 6.67 -24.92
CA GLY A 176 -16.28 7.73 -25.90
C GLY A 176 -15.07 8.66 -25.92
N VAL A 177 -14.88 9.40 -27.02
CA VAL A 177 -13.83 10.42 -27.10
C VAL A 177 -14.08 11.53 -26.06
N PRO A 178 -13.04 11.98 -25.33
CA PRO A 178 -13.20 13.04 -24.34
C PRO A 178 -13.68 14.32 -25.04
N SER A 179 -14.69 14.98 -24.46
CA SER A 179 -15.16 16.26 -24.98
C SER A 179 -14.09 17.33 -24.73
N SER A 180 -13.47 17.84 -25.79
CA SER A 180 -12.57 18.97 -25.68
C SER A 180 -13.37 20.19 -25.23
N ARG A 181 -13.17 20.62 -23.98
CA ARG A 181 -13.74 21.87 -23.48
C ARG A 181 -13.07 23.03 -24.23
N SER A 182 -13.80 23.61 -25.18
CA SER A 182 -13.36 24.85 -25.85
C SER A 182 -13.18 25.95 -24.80
N PRO A 183 -12.03 26.64 -24.76
CA PRO A 183 -11.87 27.82 -23.91
C PRO A 183 -12.82 28.92 -24.41
N ARG A 184 -13.70 29.38 -23.53
CA ARG A 184 -14.47 30.62 -23.70
C ARG A 184 -13.70 31.78 -23.08
#